data_AF-A0A0K9GAB2-F1
#
_entry.id   AF-A0A0K9GAB2-F1
#
_cell.length_a   1.000
_cell.length_b   1.000
_cell.length_c   1.000
_cell.angle_alpha   90.00
_cell.angle_beta   90.00
_cell.angle_gamma   90.00
#
_symmetry.space_group_name_H-M   'P 1'
#
loop_
_entity.id
_entity.type
_entity.pdbx_description
1 polymer ?
#
loop_
_entity_poly.entity_id
_entity_poly.type
_entity_poly.pdbx_seq_one_letter_code
_entity_poly.pdbx_strand_id
1 'polypeptide(L)'
;MKQFDLKSGTRVLVDESKIIIERTSGKSAMKGLFAGRAMGQMTIKMSAVTGLIHYADYLIICASGLPTPNDFKISNVAEIKQYPNCIVAKEEELSDLYQYLNGFIH
;
A
#
# COMPACT_ATOMS: atom_id res chain seq x y z
N MET A 1 -18.00 2.96 2.43
CA MET A 1 -16.69 2.33 2.73
C MET A 1 -16.59 1.05 1.90
N LYS A 2 -15.60 0.97 1.00
CA LYS A 2 -15.34 -0.21 0.14
C LYS A 2 -14.15 -0.98 0.71
N GLN A 3 -14.19 -2.31 0.61
CA GLN A 3 -13.18 -3.21 1.14
C GLN A 3 -12.53 -4.02 0.01
N PHE A 4 -11.21 -4.17 0.08
CA PHE A 4 -10.40 -4.99 -0.80
C PHE A 4 -9.62 -6.00 0.04
N ASP A 5 -9.97 -7.28 -0.07
CA ASP A 5 -9.25 -8.37 0.59
C ASP A 5 -8.25 -8.99 -0.38
N LEU A 6 -6.97 -8.68 -0.19
CA LEU A 6 -5.90 -9.16 -1.06
C LEU A 6 -5.42 -10.53 -0.60
N LYS A 7 -5.12 -11.42 -1.56
CA LYS A 7 -4.62 -12.77 -1.29
C LYS A 7 -3.28 -12.80 -0.54
N SER A 8 -2.56 -11.67 -0.50
CA SER A 8 -1.34 -11.50 0.30
C SER A 8 -1.59 -11.43 1.81
N GLY A 9 -2.86 -11.39 2.25
CA GLY A 9 -3.22 -11.18 3.65
C GLY A 9 -3.15 -9.70 4.04
N THR A 10 -3.40 -8.81 3.09
CA THR A 10 -3.58 -7.38 3.30
C THR A 10 -5.02 -7.01 2.96
N ARG A 11 -5.70 -6.34 3.87
CA ARG A 11 -7.03 -5.76 3.65
C ARG A 11 -6.89 -4.25 3.52
N VAL A 12 -7.54 -3.68 2.52
CA VAL A 12 -7.55 -2.23 2.29
C VAL A 12 -9.00 -1.76 2.37
N LEU A 13 -9.30 -0.87 3.31
CA LEU A 13 -10.60 -0.24 3.46
C LEU A 13 -10.48 1.21 3.00
N VAL A 14 -11.40 1.64 2.14
CA VAL A 14 -11.38 2.97 1.55
C VAL A 14 -12.73 3.63 1.76
N ASP A 15 -12.71 4.85 2.26
CA ASP A 15 -13.85 5.77 2.26
C ASP A 15 -13.40 7.16 1.78
N GLU A 16 -14.33 8.11 1.69
CA GLU A 16 -14.06 9.47 1.20
C GLU A 16 -13.06 10.25 2.06
N SER A 17 -12.88 9.87 3.33
CA SER A 17 -12.05 10.57 4.30
C SER A 17 -10.69 9.92 4.55
N LYS A 18 -10.58 8.60 4.34
CA LYS A 18 -9.38 7.83 4.70
C LYS A 18 -9.24 6.52 3.94
N ILE A 19 -7.99 6.06 3.91
CA ILE A 19 -7.58 4.73 3.48
C ILE A 19 -7.00 4.01 4.70
N ILE A 20 -7.45 2.79 4.95
CA ILE A 20 -6.94 1.94 6.03
C ILE A 20 -6.31 0.70 5.40
N ILE A 21 -5.05 0.44 5.72
CA ILE A 21 -4.30 -0.74 5.28
C ILE A 21 -4.08 -1.62 6.50
N GLU A 22 -4.69 -2.80 6.50
CA GLU A 22 -4.59 -3.81 7.55
C GLU A 22 -3.79 -4.99 7.04
N ARG A 23 -2.69 -5.31 7.69
CA ARG A 23 -1.87 -6.49 7.34
C ARG A 23 -2.06 -7.55 8.41
N THR A 24 -2.70 -8.65 8.03
CA THR A 24 -3.16 -9.70 8.96
C THR A 24 -2.33 -10.97 8.92
N SER A 25 -1.51 -11.17 7.87
CA SER A 25 -0.69 -12.38 7.73
C SER A 25 0.81 -12.10 7.77
N GLY A 26 1.57 -12.95 8.44
CA GLY A 26 3.04 -12.91 8.44
C GLY A 26 3.69 -13.21 7.08
N LYS A 27 2.92 -13.53 6.02
CA LYS A 27 3.44 -13.73 4.66
C LYS A 27 3.72 -12.41 3.93
N SER A 28 3.03 -11.32 4.29
CA SER A 28 3.36 -9.97 3.82
C SER A 28 4.49 -9.32 4.65
N ALA A 29 4.93 -9.98 5.73
CA ALA A 29 6.09 -9.62 6.54
C ALA A 29 7.38 -10.26 5.97
N MET A 30 7.85 -9.78 4.82
CA MET A 30 9.06 -10.33 4.20
C MET A 30 10.30 -10.01 5.08
N LYS A 31 11.13 -11.04 5.34
CA LYS A 31 12.32 -11.04 6.21
C LYS A 31 13.27 -9.86 5.93
N GLY A 32 13.25 -8.85 6.78
CA GLY A 32 14.18 -7.71 6.80
C GLY A 32 14.19 -7.08 8.20
N LEU A 33 14.95 -6.01 8.43
CA LEU A 33 15.15 -5.36 9.75
C LEU A 33 13.83 -4.92 10.46
N PHE A 34 12.69 -5.01 9.77
CA PHE A 34 11.33 -4.75 10.26
C PHE A 34 10.43 -6.01 10.36
N ALA A 35 11.02 -7.20 10.31
CA ALA A 35 10.35 -8.49 10.50
C ALA A 35 9.78 -8.58 11.93
N GLY A 36 8.54 -8.13 12.07
CA GLY A 36 7.84 -8.00 13.35
C GLY A 36 6.86 -6.81 13.42
N ARG A 37 7.02 -5.78 12.56
CA ARG A 37 6.12 -4.61 12.48
C ARG A 37 5.12 -4.64 11.32
N ALA A 38 5.12 -5.71 10.52
CA ALA A 38 4.26 -5.83 9.36
C ALA A 38 2.85 -6.36 9.66
N MET A 39 2.56 -6.78 10.90
CA MET A 39 1.18 -6.81 11.39
C MET A 39 0.86 -5.44 11.98
N GLY A 40 -0.19 -4.81 11.46
CA GLY A 40 -0.53 -3.46 11.87
C GLY A 40 -1.59 -2.85 10.97
N GLN A 41 -2.17 -1.79 11.49
CA GLN A 41 -3.13 -0.96 10.80
C GLN A 41 -2.45 0.38 10.50
N MET A 42 -2.40 0.74 9.23
CA MET A 42 -2.05 2.09 8.82
C MET A 42 -3.32 2.82 8.41
N THR A 43 -3.49 4.06 8.87
CA THR A 43 -4.57 4.94 8.39
C THR A 43 -3.95 6.16 7.73
N ILE A 44 -4.38 6.43 6.49
CA ILE A 44 -3.95 7.58 5.69
C ILE A 44 -5.19 8.44 5.46
N LYS A 45 -5.12 9.73 5.79
CA LYS A 45 -6.21 10.66 5.46
C LYS A 45 -6.22 10.89 3.95
N MET A 46 -7.41 10.84 3.33
CA MET A 46 -7.55 11.03 1.88
C MET A 46 -7.01 12.41 1.44
N SER A 47 -7.25 13.45 2.25
CA SER A 47 -6.72 14.80 2.00
C SER A 47 -5.18 14.92 2.05
N ALA A 48 -4.49 13.91 2.56
CA ALA A 48 -3.03 13.87 2.57
C ALA A 48 -2.46 13.11 1.37
N VAL A 49 -3.29 12.41 0.60
CA VAL A 49 -2.89 11.62 -0.58
C VAL A 49 -2.59 12.57 -1.72
N THR A 50 -1.39 12.46 -2.28
CA THR A 50 -0.91 13.29 -3.39
C THR A 50 -0.81 12.51 -4.70
N GLY A 51 -0.90 11.18 -4.64
CA GLY A 51 -0.81 10.34 -5.82
C GLY A 51 -0.69 8.86 -5.49
N LEU A 52 -0.66 8.05 -6.55
CA LEU A 52 -0.53 6.60 -6.48
C LEU A 52 0.54 6.15 -7.46
N ILE A 53 1.31 5.13 -7.08
CA ILE A 53 2.30 4.52 -7.94
C ILE A 53 2.01 3.03 -8.01
N HIS A 54 1.53 2.58 -9.16
CA HIS A 54 1.27 1.17 -9.43
C HIS A 54 2.40 0.59 -10.27
N TYR A 55 3.06 -0.46 -9.77
CA TYR A 55 4.14 -1.12 -10.47
C TYR A 55 4.15 -2.62 -10.18
N ALA A 56 3.82 -3.42 -11.20
CA ALA A 56 3.81 -4.88 -11.14
C ALA A 56 3.04 -5.42 -9.92
N ASP A 57 3.76 -5.95 -8.92
CA ASP A 57 3.19 -6.60 -7.75
C ASP A 57 3.08 -5.69 -6.51
N TYR A 58 3.22 -4.37 -6.67
CA TYR A 58 3.00 -3.43 -5.57
C TYR A 58 2.38 -2.09 -5.99
N LEU A 59 1.66 -1.50 -5.05
CA LEU A 59 1.01 -0.20 -5.15
C LEU A 59 1.47 0.68 -3.97
N ILE A 60 1.97 1.88 -4.24
CA ILE A 60 2.36 2.85 -3.21
C ILE A 60 1.35 3.98 -3.19
N ILE A 61 0.83 4.28 -1.99
CA ILE A 61 0.03 5.48 -1.76
C ILE A 61 0.98 6.60 -1.37
N CYS A 62 1.15 7.59 -2.24
CA CYS A 62 1.93 8.77 -1.95
C CYS A 62 1.09 9.71 -1.09
N ALA A 63 1.56 9.99 0.12
CA ALA A 63 0.89 10.92 1.01
C ALA A 63 1.90 11.72 1.84
N SER A 64 1.51 12.92 2.22
CA SER A 64 2.36 13.82 3.00
C SER A 64 2.77 13.18 4.34
N GLY A 65 4.07 13.21 4.63
CA GLY A 65 4.64 12.63 5.85
C GLY A 65 4.93 11.13 5.78
N LEU A 66 4.71 10.46 4.63
CA LEU A 66 5.02 9.05 4.44
C LEU A 66 6.24 8.82 3.54
N PRO A 67 6.94 7.69 3.69
CA PRO A 67 8.05 7.33 2.82
C PRO A 67 7.64 7.31 1.34
N THR A 68 8.45 7.94 0.50
CA THR A 68 8.28 7.94 -0.96
C THR A 68 9.61 7.50 -1.58
N PRO A 69 9.60 6.56 -2.53
CA PRO A 69 10.83 6.14 -3.20
C PRO A 69 11.44 7.29 -4.02
N ASN A 70 12.76 7.49 -3.88
CA ASN A 70 13.51 8.45 -4.70
C ASN A 70 13.87 7.89 -6.09
N ASP A 71 13.97 6.56 -6.21
CA ASP A 71 14.14 5.86 -7.47
C ASP A 71 13.45 4.48 -7.42
N PHE A 72 13.18 3.91 -8.61
CA PHE A 72 12.54 2.59 -8.78
C PHE A 72 13.55 1.54 -9.26
N LYS A 73 14.82 1.65 -8.85
CA LYS A 73 15.84 0.66 -9.24
C LYS A 73 15.53 -0.69 -8.61
N ILE A 74 15.86 -1.77 -9.32
CA ILE A 74 15.63 -3.15 -8.87
C ILE A 74 16.23 -3.40 -7.47
N SER A 75 17.37 -2.78 -7.16
CA SER A 75 18.03 -2.89 -5.85
C SER A 75 17.16 -2.42 -4.68
N ASN A 76 16.24 -1.49 -4.91
CA ASN A 76 15.49 -0.80 -3.87
C ASN A 76 14.05 -1.34 -3.72
N VAL A 77 13.60 -2.18 -4.67
CA VAL A 77 12.23 -2.72 -4.68
C VAL A 77 11.91 -3.50 -3.40
N ALA A 78 12.86 -4.26 -2.87
CA ALA A 78 12.68 -5.02 -1.63
C ALA A 78 12.48 -4.13 -0.39
N GLU A 79 13.10 -2.95 -0.38
CA GLU A 79 12.95 -1.95 0.68
C GLU A 79 11.61 -1.20 0.53
N ILE A 80 11.29 -0.77 -0.69
CA ILE A 80 10.04 -0.08 -1.02
C ILE A 80 8.81 -0.89 -0.59
N LYS A 81 8.83 -2.21 -0.83
CA LYS A 81 7.76 -3.13 -0.43
C LYS A 81 7.56 -3.23 1.08
N GLN A 82 8.53 -2.77 1.88
CA GLN A 82 8.42 -2.73 3.34
C GLN A 82 7.79 -1.43 3.85
N TYR A 83 7.62 -0.42 2.99
CA TYR A 83 7.01 0.84 3.39
C TYR A 83 5.58 0.63 3.91
N PRO A 84 5.17 1.37 4.95
CA PRO A 84 3.86 1.18 5.56
C PRO A 84 2.72 1.53 4.59
N ASN A 85 2.96 2.46 3.66
CA ASN A 85 2.05 2.89 2.60
C ASN A 85 2.19 2.11 1.29
N CYS A 86 2.95 1.01 1.29
CA CYS A 86 3.06 0.10 0.16
C CYS A 86 2.17 -1.13 0.35
N ILE A 87 1.43 -1.50 -0.68
CA ILE A 87 0.52 -2.63 -0.70
C ILE A 87 1.05 -3.63 -1.72
N VAL A 88 1.30 -4.86 -1.30
CA VAL A 88 1.86 -5.91 -2.15
C VAL A 88 0.78 -6.96 -2.40
N ALA A 89 0.48 -7.23 -3.66
CA ALA A 89 -0.47 -8.24 -4.11
C ALA A 89 -0.25 -8.54 -5.60
N LYS A 90 -1.09 -9.38 -6.22
CA LYS A 90 -1.01 -9.57 -7.67
C LYS A 90 -1.42 -8.30 -8.41
N GLU A 91 -0.82 -8.06 -9.57
CA GLU A 91 -1.07 -6.89 -10.41
C GLU A 91 -2.57 -6.69 -10.72
N GLU A 92 -3.29 -7.77 -11.00
CA GLU A 92 -4.75 -7.73 -11.25
C GLU A 92 -5.52 -7.19 -10.03
N GLU A 93 -5.18 -7.65 -8.82
CA GLU A 93 -5.83 -7.19 -7.57
C GLU A 93 -5.50 -5.72 -7.28
N LEU A 94 -4.27 -5.29 -7.62
CA LEU A 94 -3.80 -3.93 -7.40
C LEU A 94 -4.35 -2.96 -8.44
N SER A 95 -4.58 -3.40 -9.67
CA SER A 95 -5.19 -2.60 -10.74
C SER A 95 -6.59 -2.14 -10.34
N ASP A 96 -7.41 -3.05 -9.80
CA ASP A 96 -8.76 -2.73 -9.31
C ASP A 96 -8.74 -1.72 -8.16
N LEU A 97 -7.81 -1.90 -7.22
CA LEU A 97 -7.61 -0.97 -6.10
C LEU A 97 -7.12 0.40 -6.58
N TYR A 98 -6.15 0.42 -7.50
CA TYR A 98 -5.60 1.63 -8.10
C TYR A 98 -6.69 2.45 -8.80
N GLN A 99 -7.48 1.81 -9.67
CA GLN A 99 -8.56 2.49 -10.38
C GLN A 99 -9.59 3.09 -9.43
N TYR A 100 -9.92 2.37 -8.35
CA TYR A 100 -10.84 2.87 -7.34
C TYR A 100 -10.26 4.08 -6.59
N LEU A 101 -9.02 3.99 -6.12
CA LEU A 101 -8.35 5.08 -5.40
C LEU A 101 -8.13 6.32 -6.29
N ASN A 102 -7.81 6.12 -7.56
CA ASN A 102 -7.60 7.22 -8.51
C ASN A 102 -8.87 8.06 -8.74
N GLY A 103 -10.06 7.50 -8.47
CA GLY A 103 -11.32 8.26 -8.50
C GLY A 103 -11.46 9.31 -7.39
N PHE A 104 -10.64 9.26 -6.33
CA PHE A 104 -10.66 10.19 -5.21
C PHE A 104 -9.56 11.26 -5.29
N ILE A 105 -8.62 11.12 -6.22
CA ILE A 105 -7.46 12.00 -6.35
C ILE A 105 -7.76 12.99 -7.47
N HIS A 106 -7.78 14.28 -7.14
CA HIS A 106 -8.06 15.39 -8.05
C HIS A 106 -6.83 16.29 -8.18
#